data_AF-A0A3D6A5W9-F1
#
_entry.id   AF-A0A3D6A5W9-F1
#
_cell.length_a   1.000
_cell.length_b   1.000
_cell.length_c   1.000
_cell.angle_alpha   90.00
_cell.angle_beta   90.00
_cell.angle_gamma   90.00
#
_symmetry.space_group_name_H-M   'P 1'
#
loop_
_entity.id
_entity.type
_entity.pdbx_description
1 polymer ?
#
loop_
_entity_poly.entity_id
_entity_poly.type
_entity_poly.pdbx_seq_one_letter_code
_entity_poly.pdbx_strand_id
1 'polypeptide(L)'
;VTCLTLLQKYTPIRQDSALGIVLSGFYAIGICLLTRIQKMEFGNQSGLDSFLFGQASALSINDIWGIGITLAGIGLFVLATHKELLISGFDPSFARSIGIHNMLLQYGLWILLAFCIITSLQVIGVILASALLIIPAATASLLVKRMNAYLFLASLLGGIAGLGGTFLSFMGQGLPTGPLIVLVSTFLF
;
A
#
# COMPACT_ATOMS: atom_id res chain seq x y z
N VAL A 1 2.57 1.06 -12.61
CA VAL A 1 3.38 -0.16 -12.81
C VAL A 1 4.42 0.03 -13.91
N THR A 2 4.03 0.33 -15.14
CA THR A 2 4.96 0.53 -16.29
C THR A 2 5.99 1.65 -16.09
N CYS A 3 5.62 2.80 -15.50
CA CYS A 3 6.58 3.87 -15.20
C CYS A 3 7.68 3.41 -14.22
N LEU A 4 7.33 2.61 -13.21
CA LEU A 4 8.28 2.10 -12.24
C LEU A 4 9.25 1.09 -12.88
N THR A 5 8.78 0.24 -13.80
CA THR A 5 9.61 -0.79 -14.43
C THR A 5 10.58 -0.17 -15.41
N LEU A 6 10.15 0.89 -16.10
CA LEU A 6 11.02 1.72 -16.93
C LEU A 6 12.10 2.42 -16.09
N LEU A 7 11.73 3.08 -14.99
CA LEU A 7 12.69 3.78 -14.13
C LEU A 7 13.77 2.85 -13.56
N GLN A 8 13.39 1.66 -13.11
CA GLN A 8 14.34 0.65 -12.62
C GLN A 8 15.22 0.07 -13.73
N LYS A 9 14.74 0.03 -14.98
CA LYS A 9 15.52 -0.48 -16.11
C LYS A 9 16.59 0.51 -16.57
N TYR A 10 16.31 1.82 -16.50
CA TYR A 10 17.18 2.86 -17.04
C TYR A 10 18.02 3.60 -15.98
N THR A 11 17.74 3.43 -14.68
CA THR A 11 18.43 4.16 -13.62
C THR A 11 18.82 3.25 -12.45
N PRO A 12 20.05 3.35 -11.91
CA PRO A 12 20.49 2.59 -10.73
C PRO A 12 19.98 3.21 -9.42
N ILE A 13 18.66 3.35 -9.29
CA ILE A 13 18.00 3.83 -8.06
C ILE A 13 17.44 2.64 -7.28
N ARG A 14 17.55 2.72 -5.94
CA ARG A 14 16.94 1.73 -5.05
C ARG A 14 15.43 1.70 -5.25
N GLN A 15 14.82 0.52 -5.21
CA GLN A 15 13.42 0.32 -5.57
C GLN A 15 12.46 1.20 -4.75
N ASP A 16 12.74 1.37 -3.46
CA ASP A 16 11.94 2.20 -2.56
C ASP A 16 12.00 3.69 -2.92
N SER A 17 13.17 4.16 -3.36
CA SER A 17 13.35 5.55 -3.82
C SER A 17 12.63 5.81 -5.14
N ALA A 18 12.66 4.85 -6.07
CA ALA A 18 11.92 4.93 -7.32
C ALA A 18 10.40 5.03 -7.07
N LEU A 19 9.88 4.20 -6.16
CA LEU A 19 8.48 4.23 -5.73
C LEU A 19 8.09 5.61 -5.18
N GLY A 20 8.90 6.16 -4.27
CA GLY A 20 8.66 7.47 -3.67
C GLY A 20 8.64 8.61 -4.70
N ILE A 21 9.57 8.61 -5.66
CA ILE A 21 9.63 9.63 -6.72
C ILE A 21 8.40 9.56 -7.63
N VAL A 22 8.03 8.36 -8.09
CA VAL A 22 6.88 8.16 -8.97
C VAL A 22 5.59 8.56 -8.25
N LEU A 23 5.38 8.08 -7.02
CA LEU A 23 4.21 8.44 -6.23
C LEU A 23 4.10 9.95 -6.01
N SER A 24 5.18 10.59 -5.56
CA SER A 24 5.19 12.03 -5.28
C SER A 24 4.94 12.86 -6.55
N GLY A 25 5.52 12.46 -7.69
CA GLY A 25 5.32 13.14 -8.96
C GLY A 25 3.88 13.06 -9.47
N PHE A 26 3.31 11.84 -9.50
CA PHE A 26 1.91 11.66 -9.90
C PHE A 26 0.94 12.32 -8.91
N TYR A 27 1.26 12.30 -7.62
CA TYR A 27 0.46 12.96 -6.60
C TYR A 27 0.44 14.48 -6.77
N ALA A 28 1.60 15.11 -7.00
CA ALA A 28 1.69 16.54 -7.26
C ALA A 28 0.89 16.96 -8.51
N ILE A 29 0.99 16.18 -9.60
CA ILE A 29 0.19 16.39 -10.81
C ILE A 29 -1.31 16.27 -10.50
N GLY A 30 -1.71 15.23 -9.77
CA GLY A 30 -3.09 15.00 -9.36
C GLY A 30 -3.68 16.14 -8.53
N ILE A 31 -2.94 16.62 -7.53
CA ILE A 31 -3.36 17.76 -6.69
C ILE A 31 -3.44 19.05 -7.51
N CYS A 32 -2.53 19.27 -8.46
CA CYS A 32 -2.55 20.46 -9.31
C CYS A 32 -3.79 20.47 -10.23
N LEU A 33 -4.11 19.33 -10.85
CA LEU A 33 -5.35 19.12 -11.61
C LEU A 33 -6.59 19.30 -10.73
N LEU A 34 -6.59 18.69 -9.55
CA LEU A 34 -7.67 18.82 -8.58
C LEU A 34 -7.93 20.28 -8.21
N THR A 35 -6.89 21.01 -7.84
CA THR A 35 -6.96 22.43 -7.46
C THR A 35 -7.51 23.29 -8.60
N ARG A 36 -7.22 22.92 -9.86
CA ARG A 36 -7.79 23.60 -11.04
C ARG A 36 -9.28 23.32 -11.20
N ILE A 37 -9.71 22.07 -10.99
CA ILE A 37 -11.12 21.66 -11.13
C ILE A 37 -11.99 22.25 -10.02
N GLN A 38 -11.51 22.25 -8.77
CA GLN A 38 -12.23 22.82 -7.62
C GLN A 38 -12.44 24.34 -7.73
N LYS A 39 -11.61 25.04 -8.50
CA LYS A 39 -11.76 26.48 -8.76
C LYS A 39 -12.76 26.82 -9.87
N MET A 40 -13.31 25.83 -10.59
CA MET A 40 -14.40 26.05 -11.55
C MET A 40 -15.76 26.07 -10.82
N GLU A 41 -16.75 26.79 -11.36
CA GLU A 41 -18.07 27.06 -10.72
C GLU A 41 -18.88 25.80 -10.30
N PHE A 42 -18.48 24.59 -10.71
CA PHE A 42 -19.06 23.30 -10.30
C PHE A 42 -18.30 22.59 -9.16
N GLY A 43 -17.32 23.26 -8.53
CA GLY A 43 -16.17 22.64 -7.86
C GLY A 43 -16.36 22.00 -6.46
N ASN A 44 -17.54 22.07 -5.84
CA ASN A 44 -17.72 21.68 -4.43
C ASN A 44 -18.53 20.39 -4.20
N GLN A 45 -18.85 19.61 -5.25
CA GLN A 45 -19.84 18.51 -5.14
C GLN A 45 -19.29 17.08 -5.06
N SER A 46 -17.99 16.83 -5.23
CA SER A 46 -17.51 15.43 -5.37
C SER A 46 -17.10 14.70 -4.08
N GLY A 47 -17.26 15.29 -2.88
CA GLY A 47 -16.86 14.60 -1.64
C GLY A 47 -15.36 14.23 -1.60
N LEU A 48 -14.52 15.02 -2.28
CA LEU A 48 -13.13 14.65 -2.52
C LEU A 48 -12.24 14.77 -1.29
N ASP A 49 -12.56 15.68 -0.38
CA ASP A 49 -11.88 15.76 0.92
C ASP A 49 -12.10 14.49 1.74
N SER A 50 -13.32 13.95 1.70
CA SER A 50 -13.64 12.66 2.33
C SER A 50 -12.83 11.51 1.72
N PHE A 51 -12.57 11.54 0.40
CA PHE A 51 -11.71 10.56 -0.27
C PHE A 51 -10.22 10.72 0.09
N LEU A 52 -9.73 11.95 0.27
CA LEU A 52 -8.33 12.21 0.62
C LEU A 52 -8.01 11.86 2.07
N PHE A 53 -8.94 12.09 3.00
CA PHE A 53 -8.77 11.82 4.43
C PHE A 53 -9.32 10.46 4.90
N GLY A 54 -10.12 9.80 4.04
CA GLY A 54 -10.74 8.52 4.31
C GLY A 54 -11.91 8.62 5.29
N GLN A 55 -12.97 7.86 5.04
CA GLN A 55 -14.09 7.71 5.97
C GLN A 55 -14.46 6.23 6.06
N ALA A 56 -14.04 5.55 7.13
CA ALA A 56 -14.43 4.15 7.33
C ALA A 56 -15.96 3.98 7.48
N SER A 57 -16.66 5.04 7.90
CA SER A 57 -18.12 5.06 8.03
C SER A 57 -18.87 5.05 6.69
N ALA A 58 -18.19 5.31 5.56
CA ALA A 58 -18.78 5.32 4.22
C ALA A 58 -18.64 3.98 3.47
N LEU A 59 -18.09 2.93 4.10
CA LEU A 59 -17.94 1.63 3.45
C LEU A 59 -19.29 0.97 3.17
N SER A 60 -19.47 0.58 1.91
CA SER A 60 -20.55 -0.30 1.50
C SER A 60 -20.15 -1.78 1.63
N ILE A 61 -21.13 -2.68 1.68
CA ILE A 61 -20.89 -4.13 1.74
C ILE A 61 -20.04 -4.62 0.55
N ASN A 62 -20.21 -3.98 -0.62
CA ASN A 62 -19.45 -4.30 -1.83
C ASN A 62 -17.96 -3.95 -1.69
N ASP A 63 -17.63 -2.88 -0.97
CA ASP A 63 -16.23 -2.47 -0.74
C ASP A 63 -15.52 -3.50 0.14
N ILE A 64 -16.22 -4.05 1.13
CA ILE A 64 -15.72 -5.11 2.02
C ILE A 64 -15.40 -6.37 1.22
N TRP A 65 -16.27 -6.78 0.29
CA TRP A 65 -16.00 -7.90 -0.61
C TRP A 65 -14.79 -7.63 -1.50
N GLY A 66 -14.66 -6.42 -2.04
CA GLY A 66 -13.49 -6.02 -2.84
C GLY A 66 -12.18 -6.13 -2.06
N ILE A 67 -12.15 -5.62 -0.82
CA ILE A 67 -11.00 -5.74 0.06
C ILE A 67 -10.70 -7.21 0.36
N GLY A 68 -11.72 -8.01 0.69
CA GLY A 68 -11.56 -9.44 0.97
C GLY A 68 -10.99 -10.24 -0.20
N ILE A 69 -11.47 -10.00 -1.42
CA ILE A 69 -10.99 -10.66 -2.64
C ILE A 69 -9.54 -10.25 -2.93
N THR A 70 -9.20 -8.96 -2.80
CA THR A 70 -7.81 -8.51 -3.01
C THR A 70 -6.86 -9.10 -1.98
N LEU A 71 -7.25 -9.14 -0.70
CA LEU A 71 -6.46 -9.77 0.37
C LEU A 71 -6.24 -11.27 0.09
N ALA A 72 -7.30 -12.00 -0.27
CA ALA A 72 -7.21 -13.41 -0.62
C ALA A 72 -6.31 -13.64 -1.85
N GLY A 73 -6.43 -12.80 -2.88
CA GLY A 73 -5.59 -12.88 -4.08
C GLY A 73 -4.11 -12.65 -3.78
N ILE A 74 -3.79 -11.65 -2.95
CA ILE A 74 -2.41 -11.37 -2.52
C ILE A 74 -1.88 -12.53 -1.67
N GLY A 75 -2.67 -12.99 -0.69
CA GLY A 75 -2.28 -14.11 0.18
C GLY A 75 -2.01 -15.39 -0.62
N LEU A 76 -2.88 -15.72 -1.56
CA LEU A 76 -2.74 -16.91 -2.41
C LEU A 76 -1.51 -16.79 -3.34
N PHE A 77 -1.28 -15.61 -3.93
CA PHE A 77 -0.09 -15.37 -4.74
C PHE A 77 1.20 -15.50 -3.91
N VAL A 78 1.25 -14.89 -2.72
CA VAL A 78 2.42 -14.98 -1.85
C VAL A 78 2.68 -16.41 -1.41
N LEU A 79 1.64 -17.20 -1.08
CA LEU A 79 1.80 -18.61 -0.70
C LEU A 79 2.26 -19.48 -1.87
N ALA A 80 1.68 -19.30 -3.06
CA ALA A 80 2.05 -20.05 -4.26
C ALA A 80 3.49 -19.74 -4.71
N THR A 81 3.87 -18.46 -4.66
CA THR A 81 5.13 -17.92 -5.17
C THR A 81 6.18 -17.77 -4.07
N HIS A 82 5.92 -18.23 -2.84
CA HIS A 82 6.80 -18.04 -1.68
C HIS A 82 8.25 -18.51 -1.94
N LYS A 83 8.41 -19.67 -2.58
CA LYS A 83 9.72 -20.23 -2.92
C LYS A 83 10.45 -19.38 -3.96
N GLU A 84 9.73 -18.94 -4.99
CA GLU A 84 10.29 -18.14 -6.08
C GLU A 84 10.68 -16.74 -5.61
N LEU A 85 9.88 -16.11 -4.72
CA LEU A 85 10.21 -14.85 -4.05
C LEU A 85 11.49 -14.96 -3.21
N LEU A 86 11.64 -16.07 -2.46
CA LEU A 86 12.84 -16.32 -1.65
C LEU A 86 14.09 -16.45 -2.52
N ILE A 87 14.02 -17.26 -3.57
CA ILE A 87 15.16 -17.49 -4.48
C ILE A 87 15.53 -16.20 -5.22
N SER A 88 14.53 -15.47 -5.72
CA SER A 88 14.74 -14.19 -6.40
C SER A 88 15.35 -13.12 -5.47
N GLY A 89 15.01 -13.14 -4.18
CA GLY A 89 15.54 -12.21 -3.18
C GLY A 89 16.96 -12.50 -2.72
N PHE A 90 17.42 -13.76 -2.75
CA PHE A 90 18.79 -14.15 -2.37
C PHE A 90 19.77 -14.08 -3.53
N ASP A 91 19.40 -14.63 -4.69
CA ASP A 91 20.25 -14.60 -5.88
C ASP A 91 19.39 -14.54 -7.16
N PRO A 92 19.17 -13.33 -7.73
CA PRO A 92 18.39 -13.18 -8.94
C PRO A 92 19.07 -13.78 -10.18
N SER A 93 20.39 -14.01 -10.15
CA SER A 93 21.12 -14.66 -11.24
C SER A 93 20.88 -16.16 -11.21
N PHE A 94 20.94 -16.78 -10.02
CA PHE A 94 20.60 -18.19 -9.81
C PHE A 94 19.14 -18.49 -10.14
N ALA A 95 18.21 -17.59 -9.78
CA ALA A 95 16.80 -17.70 -10.13
C ALA A 95 16.60 -17.81 -11.65
N ARG A 96 17.32 -17.00 -12.44
CA ARG A 96 17.27 -17.06 -13.91
C ARG A 96 17.82 -18.37 -14.45
N SER A 97 18.87 -18.93 -13.84
CA SER A 97 19.45 -20.22 -14.24
C SER A 97 18.50 -21.40 -14.01
N ILE A 98 17.60 -21.33 -13.03
CA ILE A 98 16.58 -22.36 -12.78
C ILE A 98 15.33 -22.16 -13.66
N GLY A 99 15.29 -21.12 -14.49
CA GLY A 99 14.16 -20.82 -15.38
C GLY A 99 13.06 -19.96 -14.74
N ILE A 100 13.31 -19.39 -13.55
CA ILE A 100 12.37 -18.48 -12.91
C ILE A 100 12.43 -17.13 -13.63
N HIS A 101 11.30 -16.72 -14.18
CA HIS A 101 11.15 -15.43 -14.84
C HIS A 101 10.91 -14.33 -13.81
N ASN A 102 12.00 -13.83 -13.19
CA ASN A 102 11.96 -12.77 -12.18
C ASN A 102 11.11 -11.55 -12.61
N MET A 103 11.11 -11.22 -13.91
CA MET A 103 10.36 -10.08 -14.43
C MET A 103 8.84 -10.30 -14.35
N LEU A 104 8.33 -11.50 -14.64
CA LEU A 104 6.91 -11.83 -14.53
C LEU A 104 6.46 -11.79 -13.08
N LEU A 105 7.28 -12.34 -12.19
CA LEU A 105 7.04 -12.39 -10.76
C LEU A 105 6.96 -10.98 -10.16
N GLN A 106 7.91 -10.10 -10.54
CA GLN A 106 7.92 -8.71 -10.11
C GLN A 106 6.73 -7.91 -10.67
N TYR A 107 6.37 -8.12 -11.94
CA TYR A 107 5.17 -7.51 -12.53
C TYR A 107 3.89 -7.95 -11.84
N GLY A 108 3.75 -9.24 -11.54
CA GLY A 108 2.61 -9.79 -10.81
C GLY A 108 2.46 -9.15 -9.43
N LEU A 109 3.57 -9.07 -8.68
CA LEU A 109 3.60 -8.43 -7.38
C LEU A 109 3.17 -6.96 -7.45
N TRP A 110 3.62 -6.21 -8.45
CA TRP A 110 3.27 -4.80 -8.59
C TRP A 110 1.83 -4.55 -9.00
N ILE A 111 1.26 -5.43 -9.82
CA ILE A 111 -0.16 -5.38 -10.17
C ILE A 111 -1.00 -5.65 -8.93
N LEU A 112 -0.68 -6.70 -8.18
CA LEU A 112 -1.34 -7.03 -6.91
C LEU A 112 -1.22 -5.89 -5.89
N LEU A 113 -0.05 -5.27 -5.78
CA LEU A 113 0.17 -4.11 -4.93
C LEU A 113 -0.70 -2.92 -5.38
N ALA A 114 -0.81 -2.68 -6.68
CA ALA A 114 -1.67 -1.61 -7.20
C ALA A 114 -3.15 -1.86 -6.86
N PHE A 115 -3.64 -3.09 -7.01
CA PHE A 115 -4.99 -3.45 -6.59
C PHE A 115 -5.20 -3.24 -5.08
N CYS A 116 -4.24 -3.67 -4.26
CA CYS A 116 -4.26 -3.47 -2.81
C CYS A 116 -4.37 -1.99 -2.43
N ILE A 117 -3.56 -1.14 -3.07
CA ILE A 117 -3.58 0.30 -2.83
C ILE A 117 -4.96 0.84 -3.16
N ILE A 118 -5.48 0.56 -4.36
CA ILE A 118 -6.77 1.08 -4.84
C ILE A 118 -7.91 0.70 -3.90
N THR A 119 -7.99 -0.55 -3.43
CA THR A 119 -9.04 -0.97 -2.49
C THR A 119 -8.87 -0.36 -1.10
N SER A 120 -7.63 -0.11 -0.68
CA SER A 120 -7.32 0.54 0.61
C SER A 120 -7.60 2.05 0.62
N LEU A 121 -7.54 2.71 -0.54
CA LEU A 121 -7.77 4.16 -0.67
C LEU A 121 -9.10 4.59 -0.07
N GLN A 122 -10.15 3.79 -0.26
CA GLN A 122 -11.51 4.12 0.15
C GLN A 122 -11.68 4.10 1.67
N VAL A 123 -10.87 3.31 2.39
CA VAL A 123 -10.96 3.12 3.84
C VAL A 123 -10.14 4.16 4.61
N ILE A 124 -8.91 4.39 4.15
CA ILE A 124 -7.87 5.11 4.90
C ILE A 124 -7.57 6.48 4.26
N GLY A 125 -7.84 6.65 2.97
CA GLY A 125 -7.47 7.83 2.19
C GLY A 125 -6.10 7.72 1.52
N VAL A 126 -5.92 8.45 0.42
CA VAL A 126 -4.71 8.38 -0.46
C VAL A 126 -3.42 8.74 0.25
N ILE A 127 -3.43 9.81 1.04
CA ILE A 127 -2.21 10.33 1.68
C ILE A 127 -1.73 9.34 2.74
N LEU A 128 -2.68 8.82 3.52
CA LEU A 128 -2.45 8.00 4.70
C LEU A 128 -2.13 6.55 4.33
N ALA A 129 -2.63 6.06 3.20
CA ALA A 129 -2.28 4.74 2.66
C ALA A 129 -0.77 4.59 2.42
N SER A 130 -0.09 5.65 1.95
CA SER A 130 1.36 5.61 1.72
C SER A 130 2.15 5.43 3.03
N ALA A 131 1.74 6.11 4.11
CA ALA A 131 2.35 5.97 5.42
C ALA A 131 2.08 4.58 6.02
N LEU A 132 0.84 4.10 5.92
CA LEU A 132 0.43 2.80 6.46
C LEU A 132 1.12 1.62 5.76
N LEU A 133 1.50 1.76 4.49
CA LEU A 133 2.25 0.72 3.79
C LEU A 133 3.72 0.66 4.22
N ILE A 134 4.33 1.78 4.60
CA ILE A 134 5.76 1.87 4.86
C ILE A 134 6.07 1.57 6.34
N ILE A 135 5.31 2.13 7.28
CA ILE A 135 5.62 2.08 8.73
C ILE A 135 5.63 0.65 9.31
N PRO A 136 4.58 -0.19 9.17
CA PRO A 136 4.59 -1.54 9.72
C PRO A 136 5.62 -2.45 9.05
N ALA A 137 5.90 -2.25 7.76
CA ALA A 137 6.96 -2.96 7.05
C ALA A 137 8.35 -2.57 7.57
N ALA A 138 8.60 -1.27 7.75
CA ALA A 138 9.84 -0.76 8.33
C ALA A 138 10.02 -1.25 9.79
N THR A 139 8.96 -1.22 10.59
CA THR A 139 8.95 -1.73 11.97
C THR A 139 9.32 -3.22 11.99
N ALA A 140 8.63 -4.06 11.21
CA ALA A 140 8.95 -5.49 11.14
C ALA A 140 10.39 -5.78 10.70
N SER A 141 10.97 -4.93 9.84
CA SER A 141 12.35 -5.05 9.36
C SER A 141 13.37 -4.88 10.48
N LEU A 142 13.07 -4.05 11.48
CA LEU A 142 13.93 -3.82 12.64
C LEU A 142 13.89 -5.00 13.61
N LEU A 143 12.73 -5.66 13.76
CA LEU A 143 12.58 -6.76 14.72
C LEU A 143 13.11 -8.11 14.20
N VAL A 144 12.93 -8.42 12.92
CA VAL A 144 13.17 -9.78 12.41
C VAL A 144 13.91 -9.82 11.07
N LYS A 145 14.92 -10.68 10.99
CA LYS A 145 15.74 -10.89 9.78
C LYS A 145 15.33 -12.12 8.92
N ARG A 146 14.42 -12.96 9.40
CA ARG A 146 13.92 -14.14 8.65
C ARG A 146 12.70 -13.75 7.82
N MET A 147 12.72 -14.03 6.51
CA MET A 147 11.65 -13.65 5.56
C MET A 147 10.25 -14.10 5.99
N ASN A 148 10.05 -15.36 6.36
CA ASN A 148 8.73 -15.85 6.77
C ASN A 148 8.19 -15.14 8.01
N ALA A 149 9.07 -14.89 8.98
CA ALA A 149 8.71 -14.22 10.21
C ALA A 149 8.51 -12.72 9.97
N TYR A 150 9.28 -12.09 9.08
CA TYR A 150 9.06 -10.72 8.62
C TYR A 150 7.68 -10.53 7.99
N LEU A 151 7.26 -11.41 7.06
CA LEU A 151 5.93 -11.35 6.43
C LEU A 151 4.80 -11.47 7.45
N PHE A 152 4.92 -12.41 8.39
CA PHE A 152 3.91 -12.60 9.44
C PHE A 152 3.86 -11.41 10.41
N LEU A 153 5.02 -10.92 10.86
CA LEU A 153 5.08 -9.80 11.80
C LEU A 153 4.58 -8.49 11.17
N ALA A 154 4.94 -8.23 9.92
CA ALA A 154 4.47 -7.04 9.19
C ALA A 154 2.95 -7.05 9.03
N SER A 155 2.36 -8.20 8.68
CA SER A 155 0.90 -8.34 8.60
C SER A 155 0.23 -8.19 9.96
N LEU A 156 0.82 -8.75 11.02
CA LEU A 156 0.29 -8.64 12.38
C LEU A 156 0.34 -7.19 12.88
N LEU A 157 1.47 -6.51 12.73
CA LEU A 157 1.64 -5.10 13.13
C LEU A 157 0.69 -4.18 12.36
N GLY A 158 0.55 -4.39 11.04
CA GLY A 158 -0.41 -3.65 10.23
C GLY A 158 -1.86 -3.90 10.70
N GLY A 159 -2.22 -5.14 11.01
CA GLY A 159 -3.52 -5.49 11.56
C GLY A 159 -3.81 -4.88 12.93
N ILE A 160 -2.84 -4.92 13.84
CA ILE A 160 -2.93 -4.30 15.18
C ILE A 160 -3.08 -2.78 15.05
N ALA A 161 -2.32 -2.14 14.16
CA ALA A 161 -2.45 -0.71 13.92
C ALA A 161 -3.82 -0.33 13.34
N GLY A 162 -4.34 -1.13 12.40
CA GLY A 162 -5.68 -0.98 11.85
C GLY A 162 -6.78 -1.13 12.90
N LEU A 163 -6.70 -2.19 13.72
CA LEU A 163 -7.65 -2.43 14.82
C LEU A 163 -7.58 -1.33 15.88
N GLY A 164 -6.36 -0.95 16.29
CA GLY A 164 -6.15 0.12 17.26
C GLY A 164 -6.69 1.45 16.76
N GLY A 165 -6.34 1.85 15.53
CA GLY A 165 -6.80 3.11 14.94
C GLY A 165 -8.30 3.19 14.72
N THR A 166 -8.94 2.08 14.29
CA THR A 166 -10.40 2.01 14.15
C THR A 166 -11.11 2.03 15.50
N PHE A 167 -10.59 1.33 16.51
CA PHE A 167 -11.15 1.34 17.86
C PHE A 167 -11.05 2.72 18.53
N LEU A 168 -9.90 3.39 18.39
CA LEU A 168 -9.69 4.77 18.87
C LEU A 168 -10.63 5.77 18.18
N SER A 169 -10.87 5.61 16.88
CA SER A 169 -11.83 6.45 16.14
C SER A 169 -13.28 6.20 16.56
N PHE A 170 -13.64 4.96 16.90
CA PHE A 170 -14.97 4.66 17.44
C PHE A 170 -15.21 5.33 18.81
N MET A 171 -14.17 5.40 19.65
CA MET A 171 -14.26 6.01 20.98
C MET A 171 -14.19 7.56 20.94
N GLY A 172 -13.47 8.12 19.98
CA GLY A 172 -13.39 9.56 19.75
C GLY A 172 -14.47 10.04 18.78
N GLN A 173 -15.56 10.60 19.30
CA GLN A 173 -16.69 11.10 18.48
C GLN A 173 -16.22 11.97 17.29
N GLY A 174 -16.39 11.46 16.07
CA GLY A 174 -16.19 12.22 14.83
C GLY A 174 -14.74 12.39 14.33
N LEU A 175 -13.76 11.69 14.91
CA LEU A 175 -12.38 11.77 14.39
C LEU A 175 -12.19 10.91 13.13
N PRO A 176 -11.49 11.41 12.09
CA PRO A 176 -11.21 10.65 10.88
C PRO A 176 -10.40 9.39 11.20
N THR A 177 -10.84 8.24 10.68
CA THR A 177 -10.23 6.93 10.95
C THR A 177 -8.81 6.83 10.41
N GLY A 178 -8.54 7.38 9.23
CA GLY A 178 -7.24 7.24 8.56
C GLY A 178 -6.04 7.82 9.34
N PRO A 179 -6.08 9.10 9.78
CA PRO A 179 -5.03 9.71 10.60
C PRO A 179 -4.76 8.99 11.91
N LEU A 180 -5.80 8.47 12.56
CA LEU A 180 -5.66 7.73 13.82
C LEU A 180 -4.93 6.41 13.64
N ILE A 181 -5.21 5.68 12.55
CA ILE A 181 -4.48 4.45 12.21
C ILE A 181 -2.99 4.73 12.03
N VAL A 182 -2.64 5.81 11.31
CA VAL A 182 -1.22 6.18 11.10
C VAL A 182 -0.55 6.60 12.41
N LEU A 183 -1.23 7.35 13.28
CA LEU A 183 -0.71 7.69 14.61
C LEU A 183 -0.41 6.45 15.45
N VAL A 184 -1.30 5.46 15.45
CA VAL A 184 -1.07 4.18 16.15
C VAL A 184 0.10 3.42 15.52
N SER A 185 0.20 3.38 14.19
CA SER A 185 1.37 2.79 13.51
C SER A 185 2.68 3.48 13.86
N THR A 186 2.71 4.81 13.91
CA THR A 186 3.90 5.57 14.31
C THR A 186 4.28 5.31 15.75
N PHE A 187 3.32 5.09 16.64
CA PHE A 187 3.59 4.76 18.04
C PHE A 187 4.14 3.33 18.22
N LEU A 188 3.85 2.43 17.28
CA LEU A 188 4.36 1.06 17.27
C LEU A 188 5.80 0.94 16.70
N PHE A 189 6.28 1.97 16.00
CA PHE A 189 7.65 2.05 15.46
C PHE A 189 8.63 2.58 16.52
#